data_AF-A0A504ZA89-F1
#
_entry.id   AF-A0A504ZA89-F1
#
_cell.length_a   1.000
_cell.length_b   1.000
_cell.length_c   1.000
_cell.angle_alpha   90.00
_cell.angle_beta   90.00
_cell.angle_gamma   90.00
#
_symmetry.space_group_name_H-M   'P 1'
#
loop_
_entity.id
_entity.type
_entity.pdbx_description
1 polymer ?
#
loop_
_entity_poly.entity_id
_entity_poly.type
_entity_poly.pdbx_seq_one_letter_code
_entity_poly.pdbx_strand_id
1 'polypeptide(L)'
;MQLLFALTLIFLALFGYASTGECVPLGEYCSGTFFKPCCANLVCELTAPFKGTCVACKSEKSFCWSDSECCTKECTWGTCRKPT
;
A
#
# COMPACT_ATOMS: atom_id res chain seq x y z
N MET A 1 -25.97 -21.04 -6.12
CA MET A 1 -26.28 -19.59 -5.99
C MET A 1 -25.73 -19.00 -4.68
N GLN A 2 -25.85 -19.68 -3.52
CA GLN A 2 -25.32 -19.18 -2.24
C GLN A 2 -23.77 -19.14 -2.11
N LEU A 3 -23.04 -20.05 -2.76
CA LEU A 3 -21.57 -20.11 -2.65
C LEU A 3 -20.88 -18.88 -3.29
N LEU A 4 -21.44 -18.36 -4.37
CA LEU A 4 -20.97 -17.13 -5.05
C LEU A 4 -21.19 -15.88 -4.18
N PHE A 5 -22.28 -15.83 -3.42
CA PHE A 5 -22.53 -14.76 -2.44
C PHE A 5 -21.53 -14.79 -1.29
N ALA A 6 -21.18 -15.97 -0.78
CA ALA A 6 -20.16 -16.10 0.26
C ALA A 6 -18.77 -15.65 -0.25
N LEU A 7 -18.39 -16.05 -1.47
CA LEU A 7 -17.11 -15.67 -2.07
C LEU A 7 -17.00 -14.18 -2.38
N THR A 8 -18.08 -13.55 -2.83
CA THR A 8 -18.12 -12.09 -3.06
C THR A 8 -18.05 -11.28 -1.77
N LEU A 9 -18.69 -11.75 -0.68
CA LEU A 9 -18.56 -11.13 0.64
C LEU A 9 -17.13 -11.27 1.20
N ILE A 10 -16.48 -12.42 1.00
CA ILE A 10 -15.08 -12.62 1.38
C ILE A 10 -14.16 -11.71 0.54
N PHE A 11 -14.41 -11.57 -0.75
CA PHE A 11 -13.66 -10.66 -1.62
C PHE A 11 -13.82 -9.20 -1.21
N LEU A 12 -15.04 -8.74 -0.90
CA LEU A 12 -15.30 -7.41 -0.35
C LEU A 12 -14.70 -7.25 1.05
N ALA A 13 -14.61 -8.31 1.85
CA ALA A 13 -13.94 -8.23 3.14
C ALA A 13 -12.42 -8.08 2.99
N LEU A 14 -11.82 -8.76 2.02
CA LEU A 14 -10.38 -8.76 1.75
C LEU A 14 -9.90 -7.55 0.94
N PHE A 15 -10.74 -7.05 0.02
CA PHE A 15 -10.39 -5.99 -0.93
C PHE A 15 -11.24 -4.72 -0.79
N GLY A 16 -12.38 -4.78 -0.11
CA GLY A 16 -13.42 -3.75 -0.14
C GLY A 16 -13.79 -3.13 1.22
N TYR A 17 -13.11 -3.48 2.32
CA TYR A 17 -13.21 -2.65 3.53
C TYR A 17 -12.44 -1.35 3.29
N ALA A 18 -13.09 -0.34 2.72
CA ALA A 18 -12.65 1.02 2.93
C ALA A 18 -12.65 1.23 4.45
N SER A 19 -11.47 1.19 5.05
CA SER A 19 -11.27 1.21 6.49
C SER A 19 -12.01 2.41 7.07
N THR A 20 -12.93 2.17 7.99
CA THR A 20 -13.61 3.20 8.79
C THR A 20 -12.67 3.88 9.80
N GLY A 21 -11.37 3.84 9.56
CA GLY A 21 -10.34 4.55 10.31
C GLY A 21 -9.90 5.78 9.53
N GLU A 22 -9.61 6.87 10.23
CA GLU A 22 -9.01 8.05 9.62
C GLU A 22 -7.77 7.64 8.83
N CYS A 23 -7.73 8.00 7.54
CA CYS A 23 -6.57 7.71 6.71
C CYS A 23 -5.37 8.52 7.21
N VAL A 24 -4.17 7.99 6.99
CA VAL A 24 -2.94 8.59 7.46
C VAL A 24 -2.46 9.66 6.45
N PRO A 25 -2.26 10.93 6.86
CA PRO A 25 -1.79 11.98 5.96
C PRO A 25 -0.32 11.79 5.56
N LEU A 26 0.15 12.61 4.62
CA LEU A 26 1.55 12.63 4.18
C LEU A 26 2.49 12.88 5.37
N GLY A 27 3.56 12.09 5.48
CA GLY A 27 4.58 12.22 6.52
C GLY A 27 4.23 11.55 7.84
N GLU A 28 3.01 11.02 7.99
CA GLU A 28 2.58 10.33 9.19
C GLU A 28 2.87 8.83 9.15
N TYR A 29 2.86 8.21 10.33
CA TYR A 29 3.24 6.80 10.52
C TYR A 29 2.24 5.82 9.91
N CYS A 30 2.75 4.91 9.08
CA CYS A 30 2.02 3.76 8.55
C CYS A 30 2.68 2.45 8.96
N SER A 31 1.88 1.39 9.13
CA SER A 31 2.38 0.07 9.52
C SER A 31 2.65 -0.84 8.31
N GLY A 32 2.26 -0.42 7.10
CA GLY A 32 2.24 -1.27 5.91
C GLY A 32 1.21 -2.40 5.98
N THR A 33 0.38 -2.39 7.04
CA THR A 33 -0.77 -3.26 7.24
C THR A 33 -2.05 -2.47 7.04
N PHE A 34 -3.16 -3.17 6.81
CA PHE A 34 -4.47 -2.58 6.51
C PHE A 34 -5.06 -1.70 7.62
N PHE A 35 -4.48 -1.76 8.83
CA PHE A 35 -4.95 -1.02 10.01
C PHE A 35 -4.71 0.50 9.93
N LYS A 36 -3.73 0.95 9.13
CA LYS A 36 -3.40 2.37 8.96
C LYS A 36 -3.11 2.69 7.49
N PRO A 37 -4.15 2.78 6.64
CA PRO A 37 -3.98 3.11 5.23
C PRO A 37 -3.60 4.58 5.05
N CYS A 38 -2.73 4.87 4.09
CA CYS A 38 -2.42 6.25 3.71
C CYS A 38 -3.57 6.88 2.93
N CYS A 39 -3.77 8.19 3.06
CA CYS A 39 -4.84 8.90 2.35
C CYS A 39 -4.61 8.96 0.83
N ALA A 40 -5.69 8.81 0.05
CA ALA A 40 -5.71 9.06 -1.40
C ALA A 40 -4.63 8.29 -2.19
N ASN A 41 -3.72 9.01 -2.87
CA ASN A 41 -2.66 8.44 -3.71
C ASN A 41 -1.33 8.26 -2.96
N LEU A 42 -1.35 8.36 -1.62
CA LEU A 42 -0.16 8.17 -0.82
C LEU A 42 0.15 6.67 -0.68
N VAL A 43 1.44 6.35 -0.70
CA VAL A 43 1.96 5.00 -0.56
C VAL A 43 2.71 4.87 0.76
N CYS A 44 2.56 3.71 1.41
CA CYS A 44 3.28 3.42 2.64
C CYS A 44 4.70 2.94 2.30
N GLU A 45 5.70 3.76 2.62
CA GLU A 45 7.10 3.38 2.54
C GLU A 45 7.53 2.76 3.86
N LEU A 46 7.72 1.43 3.87
CA LEU A 46 8.23 0.71 5.02
C LEU A 46 9.74 0.91 5.12
N THR A 47 10.19 1.58 6.18
CA THR A 47 11.61 1.65 6.56
C THR A 47 12.04 0.42 7.37
N ALA A 48 11.09 -0.27 8.00
CA ALA A 48 11.30 -1.42 8.86
C ALA A 48 10.06 -2.34 8.87
N PRO A 49 10.17 -3.61 9.33
CA PRO A 49 9.01 -4.49 9.46
C PRO A 49 7.94 -3.83 10.36
N PHE A 50 6.73 -3.69 9.82
CA PHE A 50 5.58 -3.02 10.46
C PHE A 50 5.76 -1.54 10.79
N LYS A 51 6.79 -0.87 10.24
CA LYS A 51 7.06 0.55 10.47
C LYS A 51 7.44 1.26 9.18
N GLY A 52 6.65 2.27 8.84
CA GLY A 52 6.82 3.09 7.67
C GLY A 52 6.18 4.45 7.81
N THR A 53 6.22 5.20 6.71
CA THR A 53 5.68 6.55 6.61
C THR A 53 4.89 6.68 5.31
N CYS A 54 3.78 7.43 5.35
CA CYS A 54 3.02 7.75 4.13
C CYS A 54 3.77 8.80 3.31
N VAL A 55 4.12 8.44 2.08
CA VAL A 55 4.85 9.30 1.13
C VAL A 55 4.09 9.38 -0.19
N ALA A 56 4.37 10.40 -1.01
CA ALA A 56 3.73 10.54 -2.31
C ALA A 56 4.21 9.46 -3.31
N CYS A 57 5.47 9.07 -3.20
CA CYS A 57 6.06 7.99 -3.97
C CYS A 57 7.23 7.40 -3.19
N LYS A 58 7.52 6.11 -3.40
CA LYS A 58 8.60 5.39 -2.73
C LYS A 58 9.95 5.72 -3.35
N SER A 59 10.93 5.90 -2.49
CA SER A 59 12.33 6.14 -2.83
C SER A 59 12.98 4.86 -3.39
N GLU A 60 14.17 5.01 -3.98
CA GLU A 60 14.95 3.85 -4.41
C GLU A 60 15.24 2.91 -3.24
N LYS A 61 15.33 1.60 -3.52
CA LYS A 61 15.54 0.51 -2.54
C LYS A 61 14.37 0.28 -1.59
N SER A 62 13.31 1.08 -1.65
CA SER A 62 12.08 0.81 -0.92
C SER A 62 11.33 -0.37 -1.53
N PHE A 63 10.67 -1.15 -0.68
CA PHE A 63 9.88 -2.28 -1.10
C PHE A 63 8.62 -1.82 -1.86
N CYS A 64 8.39 -2.40 -3.03
CA CYS A 64 7.28 -2.06 -3.92
C CYS A 64 6.54 -3.31 -4.39
N TRP A 65 5.24 -3.15 -4.65
CA TRP A 65 4.39 -4.14 -5.29
C TRP A 65 4.08 -3.76 -6.74
N SER A 66 4.00 -2.45 -7.03
CA SER A 66 3.70 -1.94 -8.35
C SER A 66 4.65 -0.81 -8.73
N ASP A 67 4.93 -0.70 -10.03
CA ASP A 67 5.77 0.36 -10.60
C ASP A 67 5.24 1.75 -10.23
N SER A 68 3.92 1.95 -10.22
CA SER A 68 3.30 3.25 -9.92
C SER A 68 3.54 3.75 -8.50
N GLU A 69 3.96 2.88 -7.58
CA GLU A 69 4.31 3.28 -6.21
C GLU A 69 5.70 3.95 -6.16
N CYS A 70 6.58 3.64 -7.10
CA CYS A 70 7.95 4.14 -7.12
C CYS A 70 8.02 5.51 -7.80
N CYS A 71 8.81 6.43 -7.26
CA CYS A 71 9.04 7.74 -7.92
C CYS A 71 9.66 7.57 -9.32
N THR A 72 10.42 6.50 -9.53
CA THR A 72 11.07 6.12 -10.79
C THR A 72 10.12 5.39 -11.75
N LYS A 73 8.92 5.02 -11.29
CA LYS A 73 7.98 4.15 -11.99
C LYS A 73 8.55 2.80 -12.39
N GLU A 74 9.46 2.27 -11.58
CA GLU A 74 10.12 1.00 -11.86
C GLU A 74 10.33 0.20 -10.57
N CYS A 75 9.59 -0.89 -10.48
CA CYS A 75 9.58 -1.85 -9.39
C CYS A 75 10.18 -3.17 -9.89
N THR A 76 11.49 -3.32 -9.73
CA THR A 76 12.20 -4.54 -10.14
C THR A 76 12.57 -5.36 -8.92
N TRP A 77 12.33 -6.67 -8.96
CA TRP A 77 12.66 -7.59 -7.85
C TRP A 77 12.00 -7.21 -6.51
N GLY A 78 10.82 -6.55 -6.55
CA GLY A 78 10.12 -6.09 -5.35
C GLY A 78 10.75 -4.86 -4.70
N THR A 79 11.64 -4.16 -5.40
CA THR A 79 12.26 -2.91 -4.93
C THR A 79 12.23 -1.82 -6.00
N CYS A 80 11.99 -0.58 -5.56
CA CYS A 80 12.07 0.57 -6.46
C CYS A 80 13.50 0.76 -6.94
N ARG A 81 13.69 0.82 -8.26
CA ARG A 81 15.00 0.98 -8.90
C ARG A 81 14.99 2.18 -9.82
N LYS A 82 16.17 2.78 -10.05
CA LYS A 82 16.31 3.80 -11.09
C LYS A 82 16.33 3.15 -12.47
N PRO A 83 15.66 3.76 -13.46
CA PRO A 83 15.84 3.40 -14.86
C PRO A 83 17.31 3.59 -15.22
N THR A 84 17.91 2.52 -15.72
CA THR A 84 19.33 2.47 -16.11
C THR A 84 19.48 2.75 -17.60
#